data_AF-A0A518DS65-F1
#
_entry.id   AF-A0A518DS65-F1
#
_cell.length_a   1.000
_cell.length_b   1.000
_cell.length_c   1.000
_cell.angle_alpha   90.00
_cell.angle_beta   90.00
_cell.angle_gamma   90.00
#
_symmetry.space_group_name_H-M   'P 1'
#
loop_
_entity.id
_entity.type
_entity.pdbx_description
1 polymer ?
#
loop_
_entity_poly.entity_id
_entity_poly.type
_entity_poly.pdbx_seq_one_letter_code
_entity_poly.pdbx_strand_id
1 'polypeptide(L)'
;MGCFVRGFPEANLAKQKTLLASSPAETDDGRVLLYVCPECGDIGCGAYAVKVRATQGTVEWFEFAYVNGHEPPRFIESIGPFLFDAEEYKSVVTRSSDA
;
A
#
# COMPACT_ATOMS: atom_id res chain seq x y z
N MET A 1 -7.60 0.20 9.39
CA MET A 1 -7.58 -1.10 8.70
C MET A 1 -6.20 -1.30 8.08
N GLY A 2 -5.64 -2.51 8.15
CA GLY A 2 -4.38 -2.86 7.46
C GLY A 2 -4.61 -3.27 5.99
N CYS A 3 -3.55 -3.65 5.27
CA CYS A 3 -3.64 -4.05 3.85
C CYS A 3 -4.60 -5.21 3.56
N PHE A 4 -4.59 -6.27 4.38
CA PHE A 4 -5.43 -7.45 4.16
C PHE A 4 -6.16 -7.80 5.46
N VAL A 5 -7.44 -7.44 5.53
CA VAL A 5 -8.27 -7.61 6.72
C VAL A 5 -9.21 -8.79 6.51
N ARG A 6 -9.21 -9.74 7.46
CA ARG A 6 -10.09 -10.91 7.40
C ARG A 6 -11.55 -10.48 7.34
N GLY A 7 -12.32 -11.09 6.44
CA GLY A 7 -13.74 -10.81 6.26
C GLY A 7 -14.05 -9.62 5.34
N PHE A 8 -13.04 -8.99 4.71
CA PHE A 8 -13.21 -7.87 3.78
C PHE A 8 -12.64 -8.18 2.38
N PRO A 9 -13.20 -9.17 1.64
CA PRO A 9 -12.62 -9.67 0.40
C PRO A 9 -12.55 -8.62 -0.71
N GLU A 10 -13.56 -7.75 -0.84
CA GLU A 10 -13.57 -6.70 -1.86
C GLU A 10 -12.47 -5.66 -1.64
N ALA A 11 -12.28 -5.25 -0.38
CA ALA A 11 -11.21 -4.32 0.01
C ALA A 11 -9.83 -4.96 -0.17
N ASN A 12 -9.67 -6.24 0.18
CA ASN A 12 -8.43 -6.99 0.00
C ASN A 12 -8.07 -7.11 -1.49
N LEU A 13 -9.05 -7.38 -2.36
CA LEU A 13 -8.85 -7.42 -3.81
C LEU A 13 -8.44 -6.06 -4.38
N ALA A 14 -9.07 -4.97 -3.91
CA ALA A 14 -8.66 -3.62 -4.30
C ALA A 14 -7.20 -3.34 -3.88
N LYS A 15 -6.84 -3.70 -2.65
CA LYS A 15 -5.47 -3.52 -2.14
C LYS A 15 -4.45 -4.36 -2.89
N GLN A 16 -4.80 -5.60 -3.21
CA GLN A 16 -3.95 -6.48 -4.02
C GLN A 16 -3.62 -5.81 -5.37
N LYS A 17 -4.63 -5.24 -6.04
CA LYS A 17 -4.43 -4.63 -7.36
C LYS A 17 -3.48 -3.43 -7.30
N THR A 18 -3.60 -2.58 -6.29
CA THR A 18 -2.73 -1.40 -6.12
C THR A 18 -1.30 -1.79 -5.75
N LEU A 19 -1.12 -2.77 -4.86
CA LEU A 19 0.20 -3.31 -4.51
C LEU A 19 0.90 -4.02 -5.68
N LEU A 20 0.15 -4.72 -6.55
CA LEU A 20 0.69 -5.32 -7.77
C LEU A 20 0.88 -4.31 -8.93
N ALA A 21 0.70 -3.01 -8.68
CA ALA A 21 0.76 -1.95 -9.69
C ALA A 21 -0.16 -2.21 -10.92
N SER A 22 -1.25 -2.95 -10.72
CA SER A 22 -2.26 -3.28 -11.74
C SER A 22 -3.46 -2.34 -11.70
N SER A 23 -3.49 -1.42 -10.75
CA SER A 23 -4.47 -0.33 -10.64
C SER A 23 -3.80 0.91 -10.05
N PRO A 24 -4.32 2.12 -10.32
CA PRO A 24 -3.80 3.34 -9.73
C PRO A 24 -3.81 3.28 -8.20
N ALA A 25 -2.82 3.93 -7.59
CA ALA A 25 -2.73 4.03 -6.14
C ALA A 25 -3.88 4.88 -5.56
N GLU A 26 -4.18 4.75 -4.27
CA GLU A 26 -5.36 5.40 -3.68
C GLU A 26 -5.19 6.91 -3.43
N THR A 27 -3.96 7.43 -3.38
CA THR A 27 -3.71 8.86 -3.21
C THR A 27 -3.37 9.54 -4.53
N ASP A 28 -3.72 10.82 -4.65
CA ASP A 28 -3.43 11.65 -5.83
C ASP A 28 -1.92 11.74 -6.15
N ASP A 29 -1.06 11.59 -5.13
CA ASP A 29 0.40 11.58 -5.28
C ASP A 29 1.00 10.18 -5.53
N GLY A 30 0.14 9.18 -5.80
CA GLY A 30 0.55 7.86 -6.28
C GLY A 30 1.00 6.89 -5.18
N ARG A 31 0.49 7.00 -3.96
CA ARG A 31 0.84 6.13 -2.83
C ARG A 31 -0.25 5.10 -2.55
N VAL A 32 0.21 3.89 -2.26
CA VAL A 32 -0.63 2.82 -1.77
C VAL A 32 -0.77 2.95 -0.25
N LEU A 33 -2.01 3.00 0.25
CA LEU A 33 -2.28 3.04 1.69
C LEU A 33 -1.98 1.68 2.33
N LEU A 34 -1.06 1.63 3.30
CA LEU A 34 -0.68 0.41 4.01
C LEU A 34 -1.48 0.19 5.29
N TYR A 35 -1.71 1.26 6.03
CA TYR A 35 -2.43 1.23 7.29
C TYR A 35 -3.24 2.51 7.45
N VAL A 36 -4.56 2.39 7.47
CA VAL A 36 -5.50 3.49 7.73
C VAL A 36 -6.08 3.35 9.14
N CYS A 37 -6.77 4.37 9.62
CA CYS A 37 -7.47 4.33 10.91
C CYS A 37 -8.30 3.04 11.08
N PRO A 38 -8.12 2.26 12.15
CA PRO A 38 -8.88 1.03 12.39
C PRO A 38 -10.33 1.28 12.81
N GLU A 39 -10.65 2.47 13.32
CA GLU A 39 -11.99 2.80 13.78
C GLU A 39 -12.92 3.20 12.64
N CYS A 40 -12.48 4.10 11.76
CA CYS A 40 -13.31 4.64 10.69
C CYS A 40 -12.91 4.18 9.27
N GLY A 41 -11.69 3.68 9.07
CA GLY A 41 -11.17 3.33 7.74
C GLY A 41 -10.86 4.53 6.83
N ASP A 42 -11.05 5.76 7.31
CA ASP A 42 -10.95 6.99 6.54
C ASP A 42 -9.51 7.56 6.56
N ILE A 43 -9.07 8.10 5.42
CA ILE A 43 -7.75 8.72 5.27
C ILE A 43 -7.61 10.01 6.09
N GLY A 44 -8.70 10.75 6.31
CA GLY A 44 -8.73 12.00 7.09
C GLY A 44 -8.30 11.82 8.55
N CYS A 45 -8.47 10.63 9.12
CA CYS A 45 -7.94 10.27 10.44
C CYS A 45 -6.44 9.93 10.44
N GLY A 46 -5.82 9.86 9.26
CA GLY A 46 -4.41 9.51 9.08
C GLY A 46 -4.20 8.10 8.53
N ALA A 47 -3.19 7.99 7.68
CA ALA A 47 -2.74 6.74 7.11
C ALA A 47 -1.22 6.71 6.88
N TYR A 48 -0.64 5.52 6.98
CA TYR A 48 0.72 5.25 6.49
C TYR A 48 0.64 4.71 5.07
N ALA A 49 1.45 5.27 4.17
CA ALA A 49 1.39 4.99 2.75
C ALA A 49 2.79 4.91 2.13
N VAL A 50 2.90 4.26 0.99
CA VAL A 50 4.17 4.03 0.29
C VAL A 50 3.99 4.17 -1.21
N LYS A 51 5.03 4.61 -1.94
CA LYS A 51 5.02 4.46 -3.40
C LYS A 51 5.53 3.08 -3.78
N VAL A 52 4.85 2.46 -4.74
CA VAL A 52 5.21 1.15 -5.27
C VAL A 52 5.64 1.30 -6.72
N ARG A 53 6.83 0.78 -7.05
CA ARG A 53 7.36 0.76 -8.40
C ARG A 53 7.68 -0.67 -8.80
N ALA A 54 6.98 -1.18 -9.81
CA ALA A 54 7.28 -2.47 -10.42
C ALA A 54 8.17 -2.28 -11.66
N THR A 55 9.21 -3.08 -11.78
CA THR A 55 10.09 -3.17 -12.96
C THR A 55 10.15 -4.62 -13.46
N GLN A 56 10.92 -4.89 -14.51
CA GLN A 56 11.16 -6.26 -15.00
C GLN A 56 12.01 -7.04 -13.98
N GLY A 57 11.36 -7.63 -12.98
CA GLY A 57 11.98 -8.56 -12.02
C GLY A 57 12.01 -8.08 -10.57
N THR A 58 11.72 -6.80 -10.30
CA THR A 58 11.66 -6.30 -8.93
C THR A 58 10.45 -5.43 -8.65
N VAL A 59 10.02 -5.41 -7.39
CA VAL A 59 9.08 -4.44 -6.86
C VAL A 59 9.79 -3.64 -5.77
N GLU A 60 9.74 -2.32 -5.87
CA GLU A 60 10.34 -1.40 -4.90
C GLU A 60 9.23 -0.68 -4.13
N TRP A 61 9.34 -0.69 -2.81
CA TRP A 61 8.57 0.16 -1.89
C TRP A 61 9.48 1.30 -1.44
N PHE A 62 9.16 2.52 -1.85
CA PHE A 62 9.99 3.70 -1.63
C PHE A 62 9.16 4.90 -1.17
N GLU A 63 9.84 5.93 -0.63
CA GLU A 63 9.24 7.14 -0.09
C GLU A 63 8.07 6.83 0.84
N PHE A 64 8.29 6.29 2.03
CA PHE A 64 7.19 6.10 2.98
C PHE A 64 6.73 7.45 3.53
N ALA A 65 5.42 7.60 3.77
CA ALA A 65 4.89 8.82 4.33
C ALA A 65 3.65 8.56 5.21
N TYR A 66 3.44 9.44 6.17
CA TYR A 66 2.14 9.67 6.77
C TYR A 66 1.35 10.65 5.89
N VAL A 67 0.08 10.32 5.62
CA VAL A 67 -0.85 11.12 4.81
C VAL A 67 -2.21 11.22 5.49
N ASN A 68 -2.91 12.35 5.31
CA ASN A 68 -4.26 12.54 5.83
C ASN A 68 -5.22 13.24 4.86
N GLY A 69 -4.82 13.47 3.61
CA GLY A 69 -5.63 14.15 2.60
C GLY A 69 -5.84 15.66 2.82
N HIS A 70 -5.33 16.23 3.91
CA HIS A 70 -5.47 17.64 4.25
C HIS A 70 -4.14 18.39 4.21
N GLU A 71 -3.05 17.71 4.54
CA GLU A 71 -1.70 18.26 4.61
C GLU A 71 -0.78 17.56 3.59
N PRO A 72 0.33 18.21 3.19
CA PRO A 72 1.36 17.55 2.40
C PRO A 72 1.88 16.27 3.08
N PRO A 73 2.27 15.24 2.31
CA PRO A 73 2.81 14.01 2.86
C PRO A 73 3.99 14.26 3.80
N ARG A 74 3.95 13.64 4.98
CA ARG A 74 5.05 13.68 5.95
C ARG A 74 5.93 12.47 5.75
N PHE A 75 7.05 12.65 5.06
CA PHE A 75 7.99 11.59 4.75
C PHE A 75 8.59 10.96 6.01
N ILE A 76 8.81 9.65 5.95
CA ILE A 76 9.44 8.85 7.00
C ILE A 76 10.78 8.38 6.43
N GLU A 77 11.83 9.16 6.67
CA GLU A 77 13.16 8.91 6.09
C GLU A 77 13.86 7.68 6.66
N SER A 78 13.43 7.20 7.83
CA SER A 78 14.05 6.07 8.53
C SER A 78 13.58 4.69 8.06
N ILE A 79 12.78 4.61 6.98
CA ILE A 79 12.22 3.34 6.50
C ILE A 79 12.36 3.20 4.98
N GLY A 80 12.85 2.03 4.56
CA GLY A 80 13.05 1.69 3.17
C GLY A 80 14.23 2.43 2.50
N PRO A 81 14.33 2.36 1.17
CA PRO A 81 13.47 1.56 0.29
C PRO A 81 13.58 0.05 0.59
N PHE A 82 12.52 -0.70 0.29
CA PHE A 82 12.56 -2.16 0.30
C PHE A 82 12.44 -2.66 -1.13
N LEU A 83 13.31 -3.60 -1.49
CA LEU A 83 13.32 -4.23 -2.80
C LEU A 83 12.91 -5.70 -2.66
N PHE A 84 11.99 -6.12 -3.52
CA PHE A 84 11.47 -7.48 -3.56
C PHE A 84 11.69 -8.08 -4.94
N ASP A 85 11.88 -9.40 -5.01
CA ASP A 85 11.73 -10.15 -6.25
C ASP A 85 10.26 -10.08 -6.71
N ALA A 86 10.03 -9.82 -8.00
CA ALA A 86 8.68 -9.58 -8.51
C ALA A 86 7.78 -10.82 -8.45
N GLU A 87 8.30 -12.02 -8.72
CA GLU A 87 7.52 -13.24 -8.72
C GLU A 87 7.18 -13.68 -7.29
N GLU A 88 8.15 -13.60 -6.37
CA GLU A 88 7.91 -13.87 -4.96
C GLU A 88 6.91 -12.86 -4.36
N TYR A 89 7.09 -11.57 -4.65
CA TYR A 89 6.19 -10.52 -4.21
C TYR A 89 4.76 -10.78 -4.67
N LYS A 90 4.58 -11.08 -5.95
CA LYS A 90 3.26 -11.38 -6.53
C LYS A 90 2.60 -12.58 -5.86
N SER A 91 3.37 -13.65 -5.62
CA SER A 91 2.88 -14.85 -4.94
C SER A 91 2.41 -14.55 -3.52
N VAL A 92 3.22 -13.83 -2.73
CA VAL A 92 2.91 -13.48 -1.34
C VAL A 92 1.71 -12.55 -1.27
N VAL A 93 1.66 -11.50 -2.09
CA VAL A 93 0.55 -10.54 -2.13
C VAL A 93 -0.76 -11.24 -2.49
N THR A 94 -0.75 -12.13 -3.48
CA THR A 94 -1.92 -12.90 -3.89
C THR A 94 -2.40 -13.83 -2.79
N ARG A 95 -1.50 -14.61 -2.19
CA ARG A 95 -1.86 -15.51 -1.09
C ARG A 95 -2.39 -14.75 0.14
N SER A 96 -1.89 -13.54 0.38
CA SER A 96 -2.28 -12.74 1.55
C SER A 96 -3.65 -12.06 1.37
N SER A 97 -4.09 -11.78 0.14
CA SER A 97 -5.41 -11.20 -0.13
C SER A 97 -6.56 -12.21 0.00
N ASP A 98 -6.26 -13.50 -0.08
CA ASP A 98 -7.23 -14.60 0.00
C ASP A 98 -7.57 -15.03 1.45
N ALA A 99 -6.88 -14.45 2.44
CA ALA A 99 -6.98 -14.81 3.87
C ALA A 99 -8.07 -14.03 4.64
#